data_AF-A0A4Q6GTJ3-F1
#
_entry.id   AF-A0A4Q6GTJ3-F1
#
_cell.length_a   1.000
_cell.length_b   1.000
_cell.length_c   1.000
_cell.angle_alpha   90.00
_cell.angle_beta   90.00
_cell.angle_gamma   90.00
#
_symmetry.space_group_name_H-M   'P 1'
#
loop_
_entity.id
_entity.type
_entity.pdbx_description
1 polymer ?
#
loop_
_entity_poly.entity_id
_entity_poly.type
_entity_poly.pdbx_seq_one_letter_code
_entity_poly.pdbx_strand_id
1 'polypeptide(L)'
;MKERTIASLGTLVELRSLDVDRLQADLATQEATRARYQNNLARLDGLATGSGATGALPPALALNCGAYKQNVMAMADLHRTDLALHEANMAVSQRKLADAWTKRELLGKVLEQHQDAHARDQERALRKREDDIATQSWMASRPTA
;
A
#
# COMPACT_ATOMS: atom_id res chain seq x y z
N MET A 1 -25.31 -21.76 -6.67
CA MET A 1 -24.05 -21.47 -7.43
C MET A 1 -23.64 -20.00 -7.34
N LYS A 2 -24.57 -19.03 -7.51
CA LYS A 2 -24.30 -17.58 -7.37
C LYS A 2 -23.81 -17.17 -5.97
N GLU A 3 -24.46 -17.62 -4.91
CA GLU A 3 -24.04 -17.36 -3.52
C GLU A 3 -22.63 -17.86 -3.20
N ARG A 4 -22.29 -19.08 -3.63
CA ARG A 4 -20.92 -19.62 -3.47
C ARG A 4 -19.88 -18.77 -4.20
N THR A 5 -20.22 -18.23 -5.37
CA THR A 5 -19.33 -17.37 -6.15
C THR A 5 -19.11 -16.03 -5.44
N ILE A 6 -20.18 -15.43 -4.91
CA ILE A 6 -20.11 -14.20 -4.10
C ILE A 6 -19.26 -14.42 -2.86
N ALA A 7 -19.45 -15.53 -2.14
CA ALA A 7 -18.65 -15.87 -0.96
C ALA A 7 -17.16 -16.01 -1.32
N SER A 8 -16.84 -16.76 -2.39
CA SER A 8 -15.45 -16.91 -2.85
C SER A 8 -14.82 -15.57 -3.28
N LEU A 9 -15.56 -14.71 -3.98
CA LEU A 9 -15.09 -13.37 -4.34
C LEU A 9 -14.87 -12.50 -3.10
N GLY A 10 -15.75 -12.59 -2.10
CA GLY A 10 -15.60 -11.93 -0.79
C GLY A 10 -14.29 -12.32 -0.11
N THR A 11 -14.02 -13.62 0.02
CA THR A 11 -12.76 -14.12 0.58
C THR A 11 -11.55 -13.64 -0.22
N LEU A 12 -11.62 -13.58 -1.56
CA LEU A 12 -10.54 -13.04 -2.37
C LEU A 12 -10.29 -11.55 -2.13
N VAL A 13 -11.35 -10.75 -1.97
CA VAL A 13 -11.23 -9.32 -1.63
C VAL A 13 -10.56 -9.14 -0.27
N GLU A 14 -10.93 -9.94 0.73
CA GLU A 14 -10.30 -9.92 2.05
C GLU A 14 -8.81 -10.26 1.98
N LEU A 15 -8.45 -11.35 1.29
CA LEU A 15 -7.05 -11.74 1.10
C LEU A 15 -6.23 -10.64 0.40
N ARG A 16 -6.80 -9.96 -0.59
CA ARG A 16 -6.12 -8.84 -1.26
C ARG A 16 -6.04 -7.59 -0.41
N SER A 17 -6.96 -7.39 0.52
CA SER A 17 -6.90 -6.29 1.48
C SER A 17 -5.74 -6.53 2.46
N LEU A 18 -5.57 -7.76 2.96
CA LEU A 18 -4.42 -8.14 3.78
C LEU A 18 -3.09 -7.97 3.03
N ASP A 19 -3.03 -8.31 1.74
CA ASP A 19 -1.85 -8.06 0.91
C ASP A 19 -1.49 -6.57 0.83
N VAL A 20 -2.51 -5.70 0.66
CA VAL A 20 -2.33 -4.24 0.63
C VAL A 20 -1.80 -3.74 1.97
N ASP A 21 -2.41 -4.16 3.09
CA ASP A 21 -2.02 -3.73 4.43
C ASP A 21 -0.56 -4.13 4.74
N ARG A 22 -0.16 -5.35 4.35
CA ARG A 22 1.22 -5.81 4.49
C ARG A 22 2.20 -4.95 3.67
N LEU A 23 1.88 -4.66 2.41
CA LEU A 23 2.73 -3.83 1.56
C LEU A 23 2.84 -2.39 2.07
N GLN A 24 1.78 -1.86 2.67
CA GLN A 24 1.80 -0.55 3.33
C GLN A 24 2.73 -0.54 4.56
N ALA A 25 2.66 -1.57 5.40
CA ALA A 25 3.55 -1.71 6.56
C ALA A 25 5.03 -1.85 6.14
N ASP A 26 5.30 -2.61 5.09
CA ASP A 26 6.64 -2.74 4.50
C ASP A 26 7.17 -1.38 4.01
N LEU A 27 6.32 -0.59 3.32
CA LEU A 27 6.69 0.73 2.82
C LEU A 27 6.97 1.71 3.97
N ALA A 28 6.18 1.69 5.04
CA ALA A 28 6.42 2.52 6.23
C ALA A 28 7.78 2.21 6.88
N THR A 29 8.18 0.94 6.90
CA THR A 29 9.50 0.52 7.38
C THR A 29 10.63 1.04 6.48
N GLN A 30 10.42 1.05 5.16
CA GLN A 30 11.36 1.62 4.19
C GLN A 30 11.48 3.13 4.35
N GLU A 31 10.39 3.85 4.62
CA GLU A 31 10.40 5.28 4.90
C GLU A 31 11.19 5.62 6.17
N ALA A 32 11.02 4.84 7.25
CA ALA A 32 11.81 5.01 8.47
C ALA A 32 13.33 4.83 8.20
N THR A 33 13.68 3.87 7.34
CA THR A 33 15.07 3.64 6.92
C THR A 33 15.61 4.79 6.08
N ARG A 34 14.81 5.32 5.15
CA ARG A 34 15.15 6.51 4.35
C ARG A 34 15.42 7.72 5.24
N ALA A 35 14.55 7.97 6.22
CA ALA A 35 14.72 9.06 7.18
C ALA A 35 16.01 8.93 7.99
N ARG A 36 16.39 7.70 8.39
CA ARG A 36 17.67 7.43 9.07
C ARG A 36 18.87 7.80 8.20
N TYR A 37 18.88 7.43 6.92
CA TYR A 37 19.95 7.82 5.98
C TYR A 37 20.06 9.34 5.84
N GLN A 38 18.93 10.03 5.66
CA GLN A 38 18.89 11.48 5.55
C GLN A 38 19.43 12.17 6.81
N ASN A 39 19.03 11.69 7.99
CA ASN A 39 19.53 12.20 9.27
C ASN A 39 21.05 11.96 9.42
N ASN A 40 21.54 10.78 9.02
CA ASN A 40 22.97 10.49 9.06
C ASN A 40 23.76 11.40 8.11
N LEU A 41 23.25 11.64 6.90
CA LEU A 41 23.88 12.56 5.95
C LEU A 41 23.94 13.99 6.48
N ALA A 42 22.85 14.49 7.08
CA ALA A 42 22.84 15.81 7.71
C ALA A 42 23.87 15.91 8.85
N ARG A 43 24.03 14.85 9.65
CA ARG A 43 25.04 14.79 10.71
C ARG A 43 26.46 14.77 10.15
N LEU A 44 26.72 13.98 9.12
CA LEU A 44 28.04 13.90 8.47
C LEU A 44 28.44 15.23 7.82
N ASP A 45 27.48 15.92 7.21
CA ASP A 45 27.68 17.26 6.67
C ASP A 45 28.04 18.27 7.77
N GLY A 46 27.31 18.23 8.91
CA GLY A 46 27.64 19.03 10.10
C GLY A 46 29.04 18.73 10.65
N LEU A 47 29.47 17.47 10.66
CA LEU A 47 30.82 17.09 11.10
C LEU A 47 31.90 17.57 10.12
N ALA A 48 31.65 17.50 8.82
CA ALA A 48 32.59 17.94 7.80
C ALA A 48 32.76 19.47 7.80
N THR A 49 31.67 20.22 7.98
CA THR A 49 31.66 21.69 8.06
C THR A 49 32.23 22.20 9.39
N GLY A 50 31.89 21.56 10.50
CA GLY A 50 32.35 21.93 11.84
C GLY A 50 33.84 21.69 12.12
N SER A 51 34.55 20.95 11.24
CA SER A 51 35.98 20.64 11.40
C SER A 51 36.95 21.84 11.22
N GLY A 52 36.44 23.03 10.89
CA GLY A 52 37.18 24.31 10.97
C GLY A 52 38.28 24.53 9.93
N ALA A 53 38.79 25.76 9.84
CA ALA A 53 39.90 26.11 8.95
C ALA A 53 41.24 25.72 9.59
N THR A 54 42.06 24.94 8.88
CA THR A 54 43.36 24.42 9.38
C THR A 54 44.52 25.40 9.24
N GLY A 55 44.28 26.63 8.77
CA GLY A 55 45.31 27.57 8.30
C GLY A 55 46.31 28.09 9.34
N ALA A 56 46.06 27.87 10.64
CA ALA A 56 46.97 28.26 11.73
C ALA A 56 47.37 27.09 12.64
N LEU A 57 47.06 25.84 12.24
CA LEU A 57 47.39 24.66 13.02
C LEU A 57 48.85 24.23 12.82
N PRO A 58 49.51 23.71 13.86
CA PRO A 58 50.73 22.92 13.70
C PRO A 58 50.55 21.84 12.62
N PRO A 59 51.57 21.54 11.79
CA PRO A 59 51.43 20.65 10.63
C PRO A 59 50.80 19.29 10.92
N ALA A 60 51.14 18.68 12.05
CA ALA A 60 50.56 17.40 12.47
C ALA A 60 49.05 17.49 12.76
N LEU A 61 48.59 18.59 13.35
CA LEU A 61 47.16 18.84 13.61
C LEU A 61 46.42 19.15 12.31
N ALA A 62 47.04 19.92 11.40
CA ALA A 62 46.47 20.17 10.08
C ALA A 62 46.26 18.87 9.28
N LEU A 63 47.23 17.95 9.31
CA LEU A 63 47.13 16.63 8.69
C LEU A 63 46.00 15.79 9.32
N ASN A 64 45.89 15.79 10.65
CA ASN A 64 44.85 15.05 11.35
C ASN A 64 43.44 15.56 11.00
N CYS A 65 43.24 16.88 11.02
CA CYS A 65 41.97 17.51 10.63
C CYS A 65 41.63 17.22 9.16
N GLY A 66 42.63 17.26 8.26
CA GLY A 66 42.45 16.91 6.85
C GLY A 66 42.02 15.45 6.65
N ALA A 67 42.71 14.51 7.30
CA ALA A 67 42.38 13.08 7.25
C ALA A 67 40.98 12.80 7.83
N TYR A 68 40.65 13.41 8.98
CA TYR A 68 39.32 13.33 9.57
C TYR A 68 38.24 13.80 8.58
N LYS A 69 38.42 14.98 7.99
CA LYS A 69 37.45 15.55 7.04
C LYS A 69 37.28 14.67 5.80
N GLN A 70 38.38 14.18 5.23
CA GLN A 70 38.34 13.25 4.10
C GLN A 70 37.56 11.97 4.43
N ASN A 71 37.81 11.38 5.61
CA ASN A 71 37.10 10.19 6.04
C ASN A 71 35.59 10.45 6.22
N VAL A 72 35.20 11.57 6.83
CA VAL A 72 33.78 11.96 6.98
C VAL A 72 33.12 12.16 5.62
N MET A 73 33.82 12.79 4.66
CA MET A 73 33.31 12.97 3.30
C MET A 73 33.12 11.63 2.58
N ALA A 74 34.10 10.72 2.69
CA ALA A 74 33.99 9.38 2.12
C ALA A 74 32.82 8.59 2.72
N MET A 75 32.59 8.69 4.03
CA MET A 75 31.40 8.10 4.68
C MET A 75 30.09 8.70 4.15
N ALA A 76 30.05 10.02 3.93
CA ALA A 76 28.88 10.67 3.36
C ALA A 76 28.59 10.18 1.93
N ASP A 77 29.61 9.97 1.11
CA ASP A 77 29.46 9.45 -0.26
C ASP A 77 28.92 8.01 -0.27
N LEU A 78 29.39 7.16 0.65
CA LEU A 78 28.83 5.82 0.84
C LEU A 78 27.34 5.89 1.23
N HIS A 79 26.99 6.71 2.22
CA HIS A 79 25.60 6.89 2.65
C HIS A 79 24.69 7.45 1.54
N ARG A 80 25.19 8.32 0.66
CA ARG A 80 24.44 8.81 -0.51
C ARG A 80 24.15 7.68 -1.49
N THR A 81 25.15 6.83 -1.73
CA THR A 81 25.00 5.67 -2.62
C THR A 81 23.99 4.67 -2.06
N ASP A 82 24.09 4.36 -0.77
CA ASP A 82 23.15 3.46 -0.09
C ASP A 82 21.72 4.02 -0.07
N LEU A 83 21.57 5.33 0.18
CA LEU A 83 20.28 6.01 0.12
C LEU A 83 19.67 5.92 -1.29
N ALA A 84 20.46 6.18 -2.34
CA ALA A 84 19.97 6.09 -3.72
C ALA A 84 19.52 4.67 -4.08
N LEU A 85 20.28 3.65 -3.68
CA LEU A 85 19.90 2.25 -3.86
C LEU A 85 18.63 1.91 -3.08
N HIS A 86 18.51 2.38 -1.84
CA HIS A 86 17.33 2.17 -1.02
C HIS A 86 16.08 2.84 -1.61
N GLU A 87 16.20 4.08 -2.09
CA GLU A 87 15.10 4.80 -2.75
C GLU A 87 14.67 4.12 -4.07
N ALA A 88 15.62 3.57 -4.83
CA ALA A 88 15.30 2.77 -6.02
C ALA A 88 14.48 1.51 -5.66
N ASN A 89 14.88 0.80 -4.61
CA ASN A 89 14.10 -0.34 -4.10
C ASN A 89 12.72 0.08 -3.57
N MET A 90 12.64 1.23 -2.89
CA MET A 90 11.38 1.79 -2.40
C MET A 90 10.41 2.10 -3.54
N ALA A 91 10.91 2.63 -4.66
CA ALA A 91 10.09 2.87 -5.85
C ALA A 91 9.49 1.57 -6.43
N VAL A 92 10.21 0.45 -6.34
CA VAL A 92 9.66 -0.88 -6.70
C VAL A 92 8.55 -1.30 -5.75
N SER A 93 8.73 -1.11 -4.43
CA SER A 93 7.69 -1.40 -3.43
C SER A 93 6.43 -0.56 -3.65
N GLN A 94 6.59 0.73 -3.94
CA GLN A 94 5.47 1.65 -4.23
C GLN A 94 4.66 1.18 -5.44
N ARG A 95 5.33 0.76 -6.52
CA ARG A 95 4.65 0.19 -7.70
C ARG A 95 3.88 -1.08 -7.34
N LYS A 96 4.49 -1.99 -6.58
CA LYS A 96 3.81 -3.21 -6.11
C LYS A 96 2.57 -2.90 -5.27
N LEU A 97 2.65 -1.89 -4.40
CA LEU A 97 1.51 -1.44 -3.59
C LEU A 97 0.40 -0.87 -4.48
N ALA A 98 0.72 -0.03 -5.46
CA ALA A 98 -0.26 0.52 -6.41
C ALA A 98 -0.96 -0.57 -7.23
N ASP A 99 -0.21 -1.57 -7.71
CA ASP A 99 -0.75 -2.71 -8.42
C ASP A 99 -1.66 -3.57 -7.53
N ALA A 100 -1.26 -3.80 -6.27
CA ALA A 100 -2.06 -4.55 -5.30
C ALA A 100 -3.39 -3.82 -5.00
N TRP A 101 -3.34 -2.50 -4.81
CA TRP A 101 -4.53 -1.66 -4.64
C TRP A 101 -5.48 -1.78 -5.83
N THR A 102 -4.95 -1.67 -7.04
CA THR A 102 -5.74 -1.75 -8.27
C THR A 102 -6.43 -3.12 -8.41
N LYS A 103 -5.70 -4.21 -8.11
CA LYS A 103 -6.26 -5.57 -8.12
C LYS A 103 -7.36 -5.76 -7.07
N ARG A 104 -7.13 -5.27 -5.85
CA ARG A 104 -8.12 -5.29 -4.76
C ARG A 104 -9.38 -4.54 -5.17
N GLU A 105 -9.23 -3.36 -5.75
CA GLU A 105 -10.34 -2.50 -6.15
C GLU A 105 -11.17 -3.13 -7.28
N LEU A 106 -10.50 -3.66 -8.30
CA LEU A 106 -11.17 -4.35 -9.40
C LEU A 106 -11.96 -5.57 -8.91
N LEU A 107 -11.39 -6.37 -8.00
CA LEU A 107 -12.11 -7.49 -7.39
C LEU A 107 -13.31 -7.03 -6.56
N GLY A 108 -13.19 -5.92 -5.84
CA GLY A 108 -14.31 -5.30 -5.11
C GLY A 108 -15.48 -4.95 -6.03
N LYS A 109 -15.19 -4.30 -7.16
CA LYS A 109 -16.21 -3.95 -8.17
C LYS A 109 -16.87 -5.18 -8.78
N VAL A 110 -16.10 -6.24 -9.05
CA VAL A 110 -16.65 -7.51 -9.56
C VAL A 110 -17.56 -8.16 -8.52
N LEU A 111 -17.15 -8.17 -7.24
CA LEU A 111 -17.98 -8.67 -6.14
C LEU A 111 -19.31 -7.91 -6.05
N GLU A 112 -19.27 -6.58 -6.06
CA GLU A 112 -20.45 -5.71 -6.02
C GLU A 112 -21.40 -6.00 -7.19
N GLN A 113 -20.89 -6.12 -8.42
CA GLN A 113 -21.70 -6.48 -9.58
C GLN A 113 -22.42 -7.82 -9.42
N HIS A 114 -21.74 -8.82 -8.85
CA HIS A 114 -22.34 -10.13 -8.60
C HIS A 114 -23.39 -10.09 -7.49
N GLN A 115 -23.15 -9.31 -6.43
CA GLN A 115 -24.12 -9.10 -5.36
C GLN A 115 -25.39 -8.41 -5.88
N ASP A 116 -25.25 -7.34 -6.66
CA ASP A 116 -26.37 -6.62 -7.24
C ASP A 116 -27.20 -7.49 -8.20
N ALA A 117 -26.52 -8.27 -9.05
CA ALA A 117 -27.19 -9.18 -9.96
C ALA A 117 -27.98 -10.25 -9.20
N HIS A 118 -27.40 -10.75 -8.10
CA HIS A 118 -28.06 -11.73 -7.25
C HIS A 118 -29.26 -11.16 -6.50
N ALA A 119 -29.14 -9.95 -5.94
CA ALA A 119 -30.23 -9.25 -5.27
C ALA A 119 -31.40 -9.01 -6.22
N ARG A 120 -31.12 -8.56 -7.46
CA ARG A 120 -32.14 -8.38 -8.51
C ARG A 120 -32.86 -9.68 -8.88
N ASP A 121 -32.13 -10.81 -8.92
CA ASP A 121 -32.75 -12.11 -9.15
C ASP A 121 -33.68 -12.54 -8.02
N GLN A 122 -33.25 -12.34 -6.77
CA GLN A 122 -34.05 -12.64 -5.59
C GLN A 122 -35.31 -11.79 -5.54
N GLU A 123 -35.20 -10.50 -5.81
CA GLU A 123 -36.33 -9.58 -5.85
C GLU A 123 -37.35 -9.96 -6.94
N ARG A 124 -36.88 -10.33 -8.14
CA ARG A 124 -37.76 -10.82 -9.21
C ARG A 124 -38.46 -12.12 -8.82
N ALA A 125 -37.75 -13.04 -8.18
CA ALA A 125 -38.32 -14.32 -7.74
C ALA A 125 -39.36 -14.11 -6.63
N LEU A 126 -39.12 -13.17 -5.71
CA LEU A 126 -40.05 -12.81 -4.65
C LEU A 126 -41.32 -12.19 -5.23
N ARG A 127 -41.20 -11.15 -6.07
CA ARG A 127 -42.35 -10.50 -6.71
C ARG A 127 -43.22 -11.50 -7.48
N LYS A 128 -42.60 -12.39 -8.25
CA LYS A 128 -43.34 -13.43 -8.97
C LYS A 128 -44.16 -14.33 -8.03
N ARG A 129 -43.57 -14.73 -6.88
CA ARG A 129 -44.29 -15.54 -5.89
C ARG A 129 -45.46 -14.78 -5.26
N GLU A 130 -45.26 -13.50 -4.95
CA GLU A 130 -46.32 -12.64 -4.41
C GLU A 130 -47.47 -12.47 -5.42
N ASP A 131 -47.16 -12.23 -6.70
CA ASP A 131 -48.12 -12.14 -7.78
C ASP A 131 -48.89 -13.46 -7.98
N ASP A 132 -48.20 -14.61 -7.93
CA ASP A 132 -48.80 -15.93 -8.03
C ASP A 132 -49.78 -16.18 -6.86
N ILE A 133 -49.40 -15.82 -5.63
CA ILE A 133 -50.25 -15.92 -4.43
C ILE A 133 -51.47 -15.01 -4.53
N ALA A 134 -51.28 -13.75 -4.97
CA ALA A 134 -52.36 -12.79 -5.16
C ALA A 134 -53.36 -13.30 -6.21
N THR A 135 -52.86 -13.85 -7.32
CA THR A 135 -53.67 -14.44 -8.39
C THR A 135 -54.49 -15.63 -7.89
N GLN A 136 -53.88 -16.56 -7.16
CA GLN A 136 -54.58 -17.71 -6.57
C GLN A 136 -55.65 -17.27 -5.57
N SER A 137 -55.34 -16.31 -4.71
CA SER A 137 -56.27 -15.76 -3.74
C SER A 137 -57.47 -15.10 -4.43
N TRP A 138 -57.22 -14.33 -5.48
CA TRP A 138 -58.26 -13.73 -6.31
C TRP A 138 -59.16 -14.78 -6.95
N MET A 139 -58.57 -15.82 -7.56
CA MET A 139 -59.32 -16.93 -8.16
C MET A 139 -60.19 -17.68 -7.14
N ALA A 140 -59.65 -17.94 -5.94
CA ALA A 140 -60.38 -18.62 -4.86
C ALA A 140 -61.55 -17.78 -4.30
N SER A 141 -61.46 -16.45 -4.39
CA SER A 141 -62.50 -15.52 -3.93
C SER A 141 -63.61 -15.22 -4.96
N ARG A 142 -63.52 -15.77 -6.18
CA ARG A 142 -64.59 -15.61 -7.18
C ARG A 142 -65.81 -16.45 -6.79
N PRO A 143 -67.03 -15.88 -6.77
CA PRO A 143 -68.24 -16.67 -6.59
C PRO A 143 -68.38 -17.65 -7.76
N THR A 144 -68.48 -18.93 -7.47
CA THR A 144 -68.97 -19.92 -8.43
C THR A 144 -70.44 -19.62 -8.69
N ALA A 145 -70.76 -19.16 -9.92
CA ALA A 145 -72.14 -19.05 -10.40
C ALA A 145 -72.77 -20.42 -10.59
#